data_AF-W5UFN5-F1
#
_entry.id   AF-W5UFN5-F1
#
_cell.length_a   1.000
_cell.length_b   1.000
_cell.length_c   1.000
_cell.angle_alpha   90.00
_cell.angle_beta   90.00
_cell.angle_gamma   90.00
#
_symmetry.space_group_name_H-M   'P 1'
#
loop_
_entity.id
_entity.type
_entity.pdbx_description
1 polymer ?
#
loop_
_entity_poly.entity_id
_entity_poly.type
_entity_poly.pdbx_seq_one_letter_code
_entity_poly.pdbx_strand_id
1 'polypeptide(L)'
;MEDDGKPLLGSIQAGDDYSDQMDFLDSRQRRPFHVEPRNIVEDSGQERVSAEASVLNSRVHYYGRLAASSDRLLAPPDHVIPPPEELYIYSPLGTAFKVQGEGTAKNPSIVTIFAIWNTMMGTSILSMPWGIKQSGFTLGIIILILMGFLTLYCCYRILKSTKSIPYIDTSDWEFPDVCKYYFGRLGQWSSLLFSMVSLLGAMVVYWVLMSNFLFNTGKFIYNYVHHMNMSDSEFGTNGTDRVVCPYPDVDPHKNSSISLHYVSDNSTDTALFDHWWSKTKTIPFYLIVLLLPLLNFRSASFFARFTFLGTISVIYLIILVTVKAFRLGFHLEFHWFDSTDFFIPEFRIWCPQLTGVLTLAFFIHNCIITLMKNNKNQENNVRDLSLAYLLVGLTYLYVGVMIFASFPSPPLSKECIEPNFLDNFPSSDVMVFVARACLLFQMTSVYPLLGYLVRVQLMGHIFGDHYPSFFHVFILNIILVATGVLMARFYPNIGSIIRYSGATCGLALVFVFPSAVHLKALRRSGELRWPSACFHILLIVIGVANLLAQFFM
;
A
#
# COMPACT_ATOMS: atom_id res chain seq x y z
N MET A 1 24.73 -39.05 -73.72
CA MET A 1 24.88 -38.80 -75.16
C MET A 1 23.94 -37.66 -75.52
N GLU A 2 24.36 -36.40 -75.39
CA GLU A 2 25.48 -35.75 -76.12
C GLU A 2 25.10 -35.54 -77.60
N ASP A 3 25.31 -34.37 -78.20
CA ASP A 3 25.67 -33.06 -77.63
C ASP A 3 25.30 -31.92 -78.62
N ASP A 4 25.51 -30.68 -78.18
CA ASP A 4 25.93 -29.47 -78.91
C ASP A 4 25.54 -29.22 -80.39
N GLY A 5 25.14 -27.97 -80.69
CA GLY A 5 24.77 -27.56 -82.06
C GLY A 5 24.43 -26.08 -82.30
N LYS A 6 25.17 -25.15 -81.68
CA LYS A 6 25.22 -23.70 -82.05
C LYS A 6 25.46 -23.48 -83.57
N PRO A 7 25.28 -22.25 -84.10
CA PRO A 7 24.12 -21.35 -84.07
C PRO A 7 23.85 -20.84 -85.54
N LEU A 8 23.16 -19.71 -85.74
CA LEU A 8 23.67 -18.60 -86.60
C LEU A 8 22.76 -17.36 -86.57
N LEU A 9 23.38 -16.18 -86.65
CA LEU A 9 22.76 -14.87 -86.60
C LEU A 9 22.13 -14.45 -87.94
N GLY A 10 21.15 -13.55 -87.85
CA GLY A 10 21.07 -12.37 -88.71
C GLY A 10 19.97 -11.40 -88.24
N SER A 11 20.10 -10.08 -88.29
CA SER A 11 21.28 -9.19 -88.41
C SER A 11 20.79 -7.73 -88.33
N ILE A 12 21.52 -6.82 -87.64
CA ILE A 12 21.90 -5.44 -88.10
C ILE A 12 20.75 -4.48 -88.51
N GLN A 13 20.60 -3.20 -88.12
CA GLN A 13 21.31 -2.19 -87.31
C GLN A 13 20.32 -0.99 -87.12
N ALA A 14 20.55 0.16 -86.45
CA ALA A 14 21.63 0.71 -85.61
C ALA A 14 21.05 1.89 -84.78
N GLY A 15 21.79 2.30 -83.73
CA GLY A 15 21.94 3.71 -83.33
C GLY A 15 21.29 4.09 -81.99
N ASP A 16 21.98 4.69 -81.01
CA ASP A 16 23.40 5.07 -80.89
C ASP A 16 23.91 4.87 -79.44
N ASP A 17 25.23 4.72 -79.30
CA ASP A 17 26.13 4.78 -78.11
C ASP A 17 25.72 4.14 -76.77
N TYR A 18 26.35 3.03 -76.31
CA TYR A 18 27.76 2.83 -75.87
C TYR A 18 28.12 3.54 -74.55
N SER A 19 28.75 2.91 -73.54
CA SER A 19 29.36 1.56 -73.48
C SER A 19 29.30 0.90 -72.08
N ASP A 20 29.27 -0.44 -72.06
CA ASP A 20 29.24 -1.31 -70.88
C ASP A 20 30.56 -1.39 -70.09
N GLN A 21 30.48 -1.85 -68.83
CA GLN A 21 31.08 -3.15 -68.53
C GLN A 21 30.39 -3.92 -67.39
N MET A 22 30.19 -5.22 -67.65
CA MET A 22 29.62 -6.24 -66.76
C MET A 22 30.37 -6.39 -65.43
N ASP A 23 29.63 -6.84 -64.41
CA ASP A 23 30.12 -7.94 -63.59
C ASP A 23 28.99 -8.95 -63.30
N PHE A 24 29.20 -10.21 -63.65
CA PHE A 24 28.23 -11.29 -63.52
C PHE A 24 28.62 -12.15 -62.30
N LEU A 25 27.97 -11.95 -61.14
CA LEU A 25 28.15 -12.85 -60.00
C LEU A 25 26.86 -13.10 -59.21
N ASP A 26 26.58 -14.40 -59.11
CA ASP A 26 25.83 -15.13 -58.09
C ASP A 26 24.29 -15.09 -58.04
N SER A 27 23.71 -16.29 -58.18
CA SER A 27 22.27 -16.56 -58.15
C SER A 27 21.79 -16.97 -56.75
N ARG A 28 22.36 -16.39 -55.68
CA ARG A 28 22.01 -16.80 -54.30
C ARG A 28 22.13 -15.77 -53.18
N GLN A 29 21.82 -14.49 -53.43
CA GLN A 29 21.54 -13.54 -52.34
C GLN A 29 20.30 -12.67 -52.61
N ARG A 30 19.22 -12.95 -51.87
CA ARG A 30 18.22 -11.93 -51.55
C ARG A 30 18.91 -10.90 -50.66
N ARG A 31 19.46 -9.83 -51.24
CA ARG A 31 19.93 -8.69 -50.45
C ARG A 31 18.74 -8.16 -49.63
N PRO A 32 18.86 -7.96 -48.30
CA PRO A 32 17.83 -7.25 -47.56
C PRO A 32 17.69 -5.85 -48.15
N PHE A 33 16.46 -5.37 -48.31
CA PHE A 33 16.20 -4.01 -48.80
C PHE A 33 16.91 -2.99 -47.91
N HIS A 34 17.89 -2.27 -48.47
CA HIS A 34 18.51 -1.14 -47.79
C HIS A 34 17.55 0.05 -47.89
N VAL A 35 16.89 0.36 -46.78
CA VAL A 35 16.06 1.56 -46.64
C VAL A 35 16.99 2.68 -46.16
N GLU A 36 17.18 3.72 -46.97
CA GLU A 36 17.97 4.87 -46.52
C GLU A 36 17.33 5.54 -45.28
N PRO A 37 18.14 5.86 -44.25
CA PRO A 37 17.64 6.57 -43.08
C PRO A 37 17.25 7.99 -43.48
N ARG A 38 15.95 8.28 -43.53
CA ARG A 38 15.45 9.63 -43.81
C ARG A 38 15.85 10.60 -42.69
N ASN A 39 16.89 11.39 -42.96
CA ASN A 39 17.27 12.64 -42.31
C ASN A 39 17.07 12.68 -40.78
N ILE A 40 18.00 12.06 -40.06
CA ILE A 40 18.18 12.31 -38.63
C ILE A 40 19.10 13.53 -38.48
N VAL A 41 18.56 14.63 -37.95
CA VAL A 41 19.39 15.74 -37.47
C VAL A 41 20.15 15.26 -36.23
N GLU A 42 21.46 15.45 -36.22
CA GLU A 42 22.31 15.06 -35.10
C GLU A 42 22.08 15.96 -33.88
N ASP A 43 21.32 15.48 -32.88
CA ASP A 43 21.53 15.91 -31.50
C ASP A 43 21.20 14.79 -30.47
N SER A 44 22.01 14.80 -29.41
CA SER A 44 22.00 14.08 -28.14
C SER A 44 20.90 13.04 -27.80
N GLY A 45 21.38 11.80 -27.57
CA GLY A 45 21.16 11.13 -26.28
C GLY A 45 19.85 10.39 -26.02
N GLN A 46 18.91 10.32 -26.95
CA GLN A 46 17.69 9.49 -26.81
C GLN A 46 17.78 8.16 -27.57
N GLU A 47 17.02 7.16 -27.12
CA GLU A 47 17.08 5.77 -27.60
C GLU A 47 16.98 5.69 -29.13
N ARG A 48 18.09 5.27 -29.77
CA ARG A 48 18.13 5.06 -31.22
C ARG A 48 17.15 3.95 -31.59
N VAL A 49 16.18 4.29 -32.44
CA VAL A 49 15.27 3.33 -33.07
C VAL A 49 16.10 2.25 -33.78
N SER A 50 15.89 0.98 -33.43
CA SER A 50 16.57 -0.14 -34.09
C SER A 50 16.28 -0.12 -35.59
N ALA A 51 17.30 -0.40 -36.42
CA ALA A 51 17.14 -0.50 -37.87
C ALA A 51 16.00 -1.48 -38.23
N GLU A 52 15.86 -2.56 -37.47
CA GLU A 52 14.79 -3.55 -37.60
C GLU A 52 13.38 -2.93 -37.44
N ALA A 53 13.16 -2.12 -36.41
CA ALA A 53 11.89 -1.44 -36.17
C ALA A 53 11.54 -0.42 -37.28
N SER A 54 12.55 0.22 -37.88
CA SER A 54 12.34 1.14 -39.01
C SER A 54 11.91 0.39 -40.29
N VAL A 55 12.54 -0.77 -40.57
CA VAL A 55 12.19 -1.65 -41.69
C VAL A 55 10.78 -2.21 -41.50
N LEU A 56 10.43 -2.60 -40.27
CA LEU A 56 9.14 -3.20 -39.97
C LEU A 56 7.98 -2.18 -40.08
N ASN A 57 8.17 -0.94 -39.62
CA ASN A 57 7.20 0.14 -39.83
C ASN A 57 6.97 0.43 -41.34
N SER A 58 8.03 0.42 -42.16
CA SER A 58 7.88 0.65 -43.60
C SER A 58 7.07 -0.46 -44.29
N ARG A 59 7.18 -1.72 -43.84
CA ARG A 59 6.33 -2.84 -44.28
C ARG A 59 4.87 -2.64 -43.92
N VAL A 60 4.57 -2.29 -42.66
CA VAL A 60 3.19 -2.04 -42.22
C VAL A 60 2.54 -0.91 -43.02
N HIS A 61 3.26 0.18 -43.27
CA HIS A 61 2.78 1.27 -44.14
C HIS A 61 2.53 0.83 -45.60
N TYR A 62 3.31 -0.10 -46.13
CA TYR A 62 3.10 -0.65 -47.47
C TYR A 62 1.80 -1.47 -47.54
N TYR A 63 1.57 -2.39 -46.60
CA TYR A 63 0.29 -3.12 -46.52
C TYR A 63 -0.89 -2.18 -46.27
N GLY A 64 -0.74 -1.14 -45.45
CA GLY A 64 -1.77 -0.12 -45.25
C GLY A 64 -2.13 0.67 -46.51
N ARG A 65 -1.20 0.80 -47.48
CA ARG A 65 -1.49 1.39 -48.81
C ARG A 65 -2.15 0.39 -49.76
N LEU A 66 -1.81 -0.90 -49.68
CA LEU A 66 -2.46 -1.95 -50.46
C LEU A 66 -3.89 -2.23 -50.00
N ALA A 67 -4.15 -2.16 -48.70
CA ALA A 67 -5.46 -2.37 -48.08
C ALA A 67 -6.45 -1.18 -48.25
N ALA A 68 -6.12 -0.20 -49.09
CA ALA A 68 -7.00 0.92 -49.42
C ALA A 68 -8.26 0.48 -50.22
N SER A 69 -8.20 -0.67 -50.89
CA SER A 69 -9.38 -1.40 -51.38
C SER A 69 -9.84 -2.41 -50.34
N SER A 70 -11.16 -2.47 -50.08
CA SER A 70 -11.82 -3.20 -48.99
C SER A 70 -11.78 -4.74 -49.06
N ASP A 71 -10.85 -5.34 -49.80
CA ASP A 71 -10.70 -6.78 -49.94
C ASP A 71 -9.93 -7.39 -48.76
N ARG A 72 -10.62 -8.22 -47.97
CA ARG A 72 -10.04 -8.99 -46.85
C ARG A 72 -8.89 -9.92 -47.25
N LEU A 73 -8.70 -10.21 -48.54
CA LEU A 73 -7.58 -10.98 -49.08
C LEU A 73 -6.24 -10.22 -49.08
N LEU A 74 -6.26 -8.90 -48.89
CA LEU A 74 -5.06 -8.04 -48.84
C LEU A 74 -4.65 -7.65 -47.41
N ALA A 75 -5.26 -8.26 -46.40
CA ALA A 75 -4.82 -8.09 -45.01
C ALA A 75 -3.38 -8.62 -44.81
N PRO A 76 -2.51 -7.91 -44.06
CA PRO A 76 -1.15 -8.38 -43.79
C PRO A 76 -1.19 -9.73 -43.06
N PRO A 77 -0.43 -10.75 -43.50
CA PRO A 77 -0.35 -12.04 -42.81
C PRO A 77 0.20 -11.90 -41.38
N ASP A 78 -0.21 -12.79 -40.47
CA ASP A 78 0.14 -12.71 -39.04
C ASP A 78 1.65 -12.70 -38.74
N HIS A 79 2.48 -13.28 -39.63
CA HIS A 79 3.95 -13.27 -39.50
C HIS A 79 4.61 -11.96 -39.97
N VAL A 80 3.83 -11.02 -40.51
CA VAL A 80 4.27 -9.69 -40.98
C VAL A 80 3.87 -8.60 -39.97
N ILE A 81 2.80 -8.84 -39.21
CA ILE A 81 2.42 -7.99 -38.08
C ILE A 81 3.38 -8.32 -36.93
N PRO A 82 4.09 -7.34 -36.35
CA PRO A 82 4.98 -7.60 -35.23
C PRO A 82 4.18 -8.02 -33.99
N PRO A 83 4.75 -8.82 -33.08
CA PRO A 83 4.15 -9.00 -31.76
C PRO A 83 4.01 -7.63 -31.07
N PRO A 84 3.01 -7.44 -30.19
CA PRO A 84 2.73 -6.13 -29.55
C PRO A 84 3.88 -5.59 -28.70
N GLU A 85 4.92 -6.40 -28.44
CA GLU A 85 6.15 -6.02 -27.76
C GLU A 85 7.11 -5.18 -28.62
N GLU A 86 6.91 -5.13 -29.95
CA GLU A 86 7.77 -4.47 -30.93
C GLU A 86 7.09 -3.31 -31.70
N LEU A 87 5.85 -2.98 -31.36
CA LEU A 87 5.07 -1.95 -32.03
C LEU A 87 5.46 -0.54 -31.53
N TYR A 88 5.82 0.37 -32.45
CA TYR A 88 6.13 1.78 -32.15
C TYR A 88 5.22 2.70 -32.97
N ILE A 89 4.52 3.63 -32.31
CA ILE A 89 3.76 4.71 -32.95
C ILE A 89 4.68 5.92 -33.12
N TYR A 90 4.83 6.38 -34.35
CA TYR A 90 5.60 7.58 -34.67
C TYR A 90 4.72 8.82 -34.58
N SER A 91 5.15 9.80 -33.79
CA SER A 91 4.56 11.14 -33.75
C SER A 91 4.88 11.90 -35.05
N PRO A 92 4.00 12.82 -35.52
CA PRO A 92 4.35 13.75 -36.60
C PRO A 92 5.53 14.67 -36.29
N LEU A 93 5.98 14.75 -35.02
CA LEU A 93 7.21 15.43 -34.60
C LEU A 93 8.48 14.53 -34.65
N GLY A 94 8.40 13.31 -35.20
CA GLY A 94 9.56 12.42 -35.39
C GLY A 94 9.91 11.51 -34.20
N THR A 95 9.25 11.67 -33.05
CA THR A 95 9.48 10.81 -31.88
C THR A 95 8.71 9.50 -31.97
N ALA A 96 9.40 8.36 -31.82
CA ALA A 96 8.79 7.02 -31.78
C ALA A 96 8.41 6.65 -30.34
N PHE A 97 7.11 6.45 -30.08
CA PHE A 97 6.61 5.96 -28.80
C PHE A 97 6.36 4.46 -28.88
N LYS A 98 6.99 3.67 -28.01
CA LYS A 98 6.65 2.25 -27.87
C LYS A 98 5.18 2.13 -27.46
N VAL A 99 4.40 1.40 -28.25
CA VAL A 99 3.04 1.04 -27.86
C VAL A 99 3.16 0.05 -26.71
N GLN A 100 2.79 0.49 -25.51
CA GLN A 100 2.54 -0.44 -24.42
C GLN A 100 1.24 -1.19 -24.74
N GLY A 101 1.36 -2.32 -25.44
CA GLY A 101 0.27 -3.29 -25.53
C GLY A 101 -0.14 -3.76 -24.13
N GLU A 102 -1.30 -4.42 -24.02
CA GLU A 102 -1.97 -4.83 -22.77
C GLU A 102 -1.25 -5.97 -21.99
N GLY A 103 0.07 -5.97 -22.04
CA GLY A 103 0.99 -6.85 -21.32
C GLY A 103 1.87 -6.05 -20.35
N THR A 104 1.29 -5.30 -19.41
CA THR A 104 2.03 -4.89 -18.21
C THR A 104 2.68 -6.13 -17.61
N ALA A 105 4.01 -6.12 -17.46
CA ALA A 105 4.80 -7.26 -17.00
C ALA A 105 4.24 -7.78 -15.66
N LYS A 106 3.50 -8.90 -15.71
CA LYS A 106 2.74 -9.39 -14.56
C LYS A 106 3.70 -9.88 -13.47
N ASN A 107 3.44 -9.47 -12.23
CA ASN A 107 4.30 -9.76 -11.10
C ASN A 107 4.36 -11.28 -10.84
N PRO A 108 5.54 -11.85 -10.52
CA PRO A 108 5.62 -13.23 -10.07
C PRO A 108 4.96 -13.39 -8.69
N SER A 109 4.40 -14.57 -8.39
CA SER A 109 3.69 -14.88 -7.14
C SER A 109 4.41 -14.36 -5.87
N ILE A 110 5.73 -14.48 -5.80
CA ILE A 110 6.51 -14.04 -4.63
C ILE A 110 6.47 -12.52 -4.43
N VAL A 111 6.56 -11.73 -5.50
CA VAL A 111 6.41 -10.26 -5.44
C VAL A 111 4.99 -9.89 -5.05
N THR A 112 3.99 -10.64 -5.54
CA THR A 112 2.58 -10.47 -5.14
C THR A 112 2.36 -10.73 -3.65
N ILE A 113 2.97 -11.78 -3.08
CA ILE A 113 2.93 -12.09 -1.63
C ILE A 113 3.57 -10.96 -0.82
N PHE A 114 4.78 -10.53 -1.20
CA PHE A 114 5.47 -9.42 -0.52
C PHE A 114 4.75 -8.08 -0.68
N ALA A 115 4.04 -7.84 -1.78
CA ALA A 115 3.23 -6.65 -1.98
C ALA A 115 2.02 -6.63 -1.03
N ILE A 116 1.31 -7.75 -0.85
CA ILE A 116 0.24 -7.85 0.17
C ILE A 116 0.82 -7.58 1.55
N TRP A 117 1.91 -8.29 1.91
CA TRP A 117 2.54 -8.18 3.22
C TRP A 117 2.96 -6.73 3.51
N ASN A 118 3.69 -6.07 2.60
CA ASN A 118 4.14 -4.69 2.76
C ASN A 118 2.99 -3.66 2.71
N THR A 119 1.84 -3.99 2.11
CA THR A 119 0.65 -3.12 2.13
C THR A 119 -0.07 -3.18 3.47
N MET A 120 -0.08 -4.33 4.14
CA MET A 120 -0.62 -4.47 5.51
C MET A 120 0.38 -4.02 6.58
N MET A 121 1.68 -4.21 6.35
CA MET A 121 2.73 -3.80 7.27
C MET A 121 2.91 -2.28 7.27
N GLY A 122 2.47 -1.64 8.36
CA GLY A 122 2.59 -0.21 8.56
C GLY A 122 2.28 0.14 10.01
N THR A 123 1.53 1.23 10.20
CA THR A 123 1.16 1.77 11.53
C THR A 123 0.49 0.74 12.46
N SER A 124 -0.20 -0.25 11.90
CA SER A 124 -0.88 -1.33 12.63
C SER A 124 0.04 -2.11 13.58
N ILE A 125 1.27 -2.39 13.17
CA ILE A 125 2.22 -3.22 13.96
C ILE A 125 2.60 -2.57 15.30
N LEU A 126 2.59 -1.24 15.36
CA LEU A 126 2.92 -0.43 16.54
C LEU A 126 1.89 -0.58 17.67
N SER A 127 0.66 -0.98 17.31
CA SER A 127 -0.49 -1.12 18.21
C SER A 127 -0.75 -2.56 18.67
N MET A 128 -0.03 -3.55 18.14
CA MET A 128 -0.22 -4.96 18.49
C MET A 128 0.03 -5.26 19.99
N PRO A 129 1.10 -4.76 20.63
CA PRO A 129 1.34 -5.03 22.05
C PRO A 129 0.25 -4.41 22.95
N TRP A 130 -0.22 -3.21 22.60
CA TRP A 130 -1.34 -2.55 23.27
C TRP A 130 -2.66 -3.30 23.08
N GLY A 131 -2.93 -3.82 21.88
CA GLY A 131 -4.12 -4.64 21.64
C GLY A 131 -4.13 -5.89 22.52
N ILE A 132 -2.99 -6.59 22.62
CA ILE A 132 -2.81 -7.75 23.51
C ILE A 132 -2.99 -7.35 24.99
N LYS A 133 -2.47 -6.18 25.40
CA LYS A 133 -2.70 -5.62 26.74
C LYS A 133 -4.20 -5.42 27.06
N GLN A 134 -5.00 -4.97 26.09
CA GLN A 134 -6.44 -4.77 26.30
C GLN A 134 -7.21 -6.09 26.40
N SER A 135 -6.83 -7.13 25.65
CA SER A 135 -7.48 -8.45 25.76
C SER A 135 -6.99 -9.30 26.94
N GLY A 136 -5.79 -9.03 27.46
CA GLY A 136 -5.01 -10.04 28.17
C GLY A 136 -4.21 -10.91 27.18
N PHE A 137 -3.13 -11.52 27.65
CA PHE A 137 -2.11 -12.12 26.79
C PHE A 137 -2.60 -13.36 26.04
N THR A 138 -3.05 -14.39 26.76
CA THR A 138 -3.59 -15.63 26.19
C THR A 138 -4.81 -15.35 25.30
N LEU A 139 -5.77 -14.56 25.78
CA LEU A 139 -6.95 -14.20 24.99
C LEU A 139 -6.57 -13.40 23.73
N GLY A 140 -5.56 -12.52 23.82
CA GLY A 140 -5.07 -11.72 22.69
C GLY A 140 -4.45 -12.56 21.58
N ILE A 141 -3.66 -13.57 21.91
CA ILE A 141 -3.10 -14.52 20.95
C ILE A 141 -4.22 -15.29 20.23
N ILE A 142 -5.21 -15.79 20.98
CA ILE A 142 -6.37 -16.50 20.42
C ILE A 142 -7.15 -15.60 19.46
N ILE A 143 -7.44 -14.36 19.87
CA ILE A 143 -8.16 -13.37 19.05
C ILE A 143 -7.37 -13.00 17.79
N LEU A 144 -6.04 -12.82 17.88
CA LEU A 144 -5.19 -12.51 16.72
C LEU A 144 -5.26 -13.63 15.67
N ILE A 145 -5.13 -14.88 16.10
CA ILE A 145 -5.21 -16.06 15.22
C ILE A 145 -6.61 -16.18 14.61
N LEU A 146 -7.68 -16.08 15.42
CA LEU A 146 -9.06 -16.18 14.96
C LEU A 146 -9.42 -15.08 13.95
N MET A 147 -9.08 -13.82 14.25
CA MET A 147 -9.29 -12.69 13.35
C MET A 147 -8.48 -12.82 12.06
N GLY A 148 -7.26 -13.35 12.11
CA GLY A 148 -6.45 -13.66 10.92
C GLY A 148 -7.15 -14.65 9.99
N PHE A 149 -7.71 -15.74 10.53
CA PHE A 149 -8.49 -16.70 9.73
C PHE A 149 -9.80 -16.12 9.19
N LEU A 150 -10.55 -15.38 10.01
CA LEU A 150 -11.82 -14.76 9.60
C LEU A 150 -11.61 -13.72 8.49
N THR A 151 -10.61 -12.86 8.61
CA THR A 151 -10.29 -11.83 7.61
C THR A 151 -9.74 -12.44 6.32
N LEU A 152 -8.86 -13.45 6.40
CA LEU A 152 -8.42 -14.23 5.23
C LEU A 152 -9.62 -14.85 4.49
N TYR A 153 -10.55 -15.48 5.21
CA TYR A 153 -11.75 -16.06 4.61
C TYR A 153 -12.57 -14.99 3.87
N CYS A 154 -12.84 -13.86 4.51
CA CYS A 154 -13.60 -12.75 3.93
C CYS A 154 -12.91 -12.18 2.68
N CYS A 155 -11.60 -12.00 2.73
CA CYS A 155 -10.78 -11.55 1.60
C CYS A 155 -10.82 -12.54 0.42
N TYR A 156 -10.82 -13.86 0.70
CA TYR A 156 -11.04 -14.89 -0.31
C TYR A 156 -12.45 -14.80 -0.93
N ARG A 157 -13.50 -14.43 -0.17
CA ARG A 157 -14.84 -14.23 -0.75
C ARG A 157 -14.88 -13.05 -1.70
N ILE A 158 -14.24 -11.94 -1.37
CA ILE A 158 -14.08 -10.78 -2.26
C ILE A 158 -13.39 -11.22 -3.56
N LEU A 159 -12.24 -11.88 -3.46
CA LEU A 159 -11.49 -12.33 -4.63
C LEU A 159 -12.25 -13.35 -5.50
N LYS A 160 -13.09 -14.20 -4.89
CA LYS A 160 -13.95 -15.14 -5.62
C LYS A 160 -15.20 -14.50 -6.21
N SER A 161 -15.62 -13.32 -5.71
CA SER A 161 -16.88 -12.70 -6.09
C SER A 161 -16.94 -12.26 -7.56
N THR A 162 -15.82 -11.78 -8.12
CA THR A 162 -15.67 -11.46 -9.55
C THR A 162 -15.81 -12.71 -10.41
N LYS A 163 -15.05 -13.77 -10.08
CA LYS A 163 -15.09 -15.08 -10.76
C LYS A 163 -16.43 -15.82 -10.64
N SER A 164 -17.36 -15.35 -9.79
CA SER A 164 -18.68 -15.96 -9.59
C SER A 164 -19.78 -15.36 -10.49
N ILE A 165 -19.46 -14.39 -11.34
CA ILE A 165 -20.40 -13.75 -12.27
C ILE A 165 -20.20 -14.37 -13.65
N PRO A 166 -21.13 -15.20 -14.16
CA PRO A 166 -21.01 -15.79 -15.49
C PRO A 166 -21.43 -14.79 -16.58
N TYR A 167 -20.93 -15.01 -17.81
CA TYR A 167 -21.30 -14.29 -19.05
C TYR A 167 -20.95 -12.79 -19.16
N ILE A 168 -20.22 -12.22 -18.20
CA ILE A 168 -19.77 -10.82 -18.26
C ILE A 168 -18.26 -10.79 -18.02
N ASP A 169 -17.51 -10.04 -18.83
CA ASP A 169 -16.10 -9.79 -18.50
C ASP A 169 -16.01 -8.85 -17.29
N THR A 170 -15.30 -9.32 -16.27
CA THR A 170 -15.08 -8.64 -14.98
C THR A 170 -13.62 -8.26 -14.79
N SER A 171 -12.80 -8.35 -15.84
CA SER A 171 -11.39 -7.93 -15.92
C SER A 171 -11.13 -6.57 -15.30
N ASP A 172 -11.92 -5.55 -15.64
CA ASP A 172 -11.76 -4.18 -15.13
C ASP A 172 -12.48 -3.91 -13.80
N TRP A 173 -13.40 -4.78 -13.37
CA TRP A 173 -14.30 -4.48 -12.26
C TRP A 173 -13.58 -4.45 -10.91
N GLU A 174 -13.93 -3.47 -10.07
CA GLU A 174 -13.49 -3.43 -8.67
C GLU A 174 -14.63 -3.82 -7.72
N PHE A 175 -14.33 -3.95 -6.43
CA PHE A 175 -15.33 -4.45 -5.45
C PHE A 175 -16.64 -3.64 -5.39
N PRO A 176 -16.64 -2.29 -5.53
CA PRO A 176 -17.87 -1.51 -5.63
C PRO A 176 -18.75 -1.88 -6.84
N ASP A 177 -18.17 -2.30 -7.96
CA ASP A 177 -18.90 -2.72 -9.17
C ASP A 177 -19.52 -4.10 -9.00
N VAL A 178 -18.84 -5.01 -8.30
CA VAL A 178 -19.45 -6.27 -7.86
C VAL A 178 -20.65 -5.97 -6.94
N CYS A 179 -20.52 -5.03 -6.00
CA CYS A 179 -21.62 -4.60 -5.14
C CYS A 179 -22.77 -3.97 -5.95
N LYS A 180 -22.47 -3.21 -7.01
CA LYS A 180 -23.45 -2.65 -7.96
C LYS A 180 -24.24 -3.74 -8.69
N TYR A 181 -23.58 -4.81 -9.16
CA TYR A 181 -24.25 -5.92 -9.87
C TYR A 181 -25.21 -6.73 -8.97
N TYR A 182 -24.85 -6.91 -7.69
CA TYR A 182 -25.67 -7.67 -6.75
C TYR A 182 -26.75 -6.81 -6.06
N PHE A 183 -26.46 -5.57 -5.68
CA PHE A 183 -27.33 -4.73 -4.85
C PHE A 183 -27.81 -3.43 -5.52
N GLY A 184 -27.44 -3.20 -6.78
CA GLY A 184 -27.79 -1.98 -7.50
C GLY A 184 -27.05 -0.75 -6.98
N ARG A 185 -27.57 0.45 -7.33
CA ARG A 185 -26.94 1.74 -6.99
C ARG A 185 -26.72 1.94 -5.49
N LEU A 186 -27.63 1.44 -4.63
CA LEU A 186 -27.52 1.54 -3.17
C LEU A 186 -26.31 0.74 -2.64
N GLY A 187 -26.02 -0.43 -3.19
CA GLY A 187 -24.84 -1.22 -2.83
C GLY A 187 -23.52 -0.57 -3.26
N GLN A 188 -23.51 0.03 -4.45
CA GLN A 188 -22.33 0.76 -4.95
C GLN A 188 -21.99 1.96 -4.04
N TRP A 189 -22.98 2.80 -3.74
CA TRP A 189 -22.79 3.98 -2.88
C TRP A 189 -22.41 3.63 -1.45
N SER A 190 -23.02 2.59 -0.86
CA SER A 190 -22.67 2.16 0.50
C SER A 190 -21.27 1.53 0.55
N SER A 191 -20.88 0.68 -0.40
CA SER A 191 -19.52 0.14 -0.49
C SER A 191 -18.48 1.25 -0.64
N LEU A 192 -18.75 2.26 -1.47
CA LEU A 192 -17.89 3.43 -1.63
C LEU A 192 -17.76 4.23 -0.33
N LEU A 193 -18.86 4.50 0.37
CA LEU A 193 -18.86 5.25 1.64
C LEU A 193 -18.00 4.58 2.70
N PHE A 194 -18.15 3.27 2.91
CA PHE A 194 -17.32 2.55 3.88
C PHE A 194 -15.84 2.44 3.42
N SER A 195 -15.57 2.47 2.11
CA SER A 195 -14.21 2.53 1.58
C SER A 195 -13.55 3.87 1.90
N MET A 196 -14.30 4.97 1.74
CA MET A 196 -13.86 6.31 2.13
C MET A 196 -13.55 6.40 3.62
N VAL A 197 -14.42 5.88 4.49
CA VAL A 197 -14.19 5.87 5.95
C VAL A 197 -12.87 5.18 6.30
N SER A 198 -12.56 4.04 5.67
CA SER A 198 -11.28 3.33 5.85
C SER A 198 -10.07 4.17 5.42
N LEU A 199 -10.10 4.71 4.21
CA LEU A 199 -8.98 5.48 3.65
C LEU A 199 -8.75 6.79 4.43
N LEU A 200 -9.83 7.49 4.81
CA LEU A 200 -9.79 8.68 5.65
C LEU A 200 -9.21 8.36 7.04
N GLY A 201 -9.67 7.28 7.68
CA GLY A 201 -9.14 6.83 8.97
C GLY A 201 -7.64 6.51 8.92
N ALA A 202 -7.19 5.80 7.87
CA ALA A 202 -5.78 5.52 7.65
C ALA A 202 -4.95 6.81 7.46
N MET A 203 -5.43 7.76 6.65
CA MET A 203 -4.76 9.06 6.47
C MET A 203 -4.69 9.86 7.78
N VAL A 204 -5.74 9.85 8.61
CA VAL A 204 -5.75 10.50 9.93
C VAL A 204 -4.73 9.84 10.88
N VAL A 205 -4.71 8.51 10.98
CA VAL A 205 -3.73 7.77 11.80
C VAL A 205 -2.29 8.07 11.36
N TYR A 206 -2.05 8.13 10.05
CA TYR A 206 -0.75 8.47 9.50
C TYR A 206 -0.34 9.90 9.90
N TRP A 207 -1.26 10.88 9.88
CA TRP A 207 -0.96 12.25 10.30
C TRP A 207 -0.56 12.34 11.78
N VAL A 208 -1.28 11.63 12.66
CA VAL A 208 -0.97 11.58 14.10
C VAL A 208 0.39 10.93 14.35
N LEU A 209 0.68 9.79 13.71
CA LEU A 209 1.95 9.09 13.87
C LEU A 209 3.15 9.84 13.26
N MET A 210 2.99 10.43 12.07
CA MET A 210 4.02 11.31 11.49
C MET A 210 4.31 12.51 12.39
N SER A 211 3.29 13.10 13.02
CA SER A 211 3.48 14.23 13.96
C SER A 211 4.29 13.78 15.19
N ASN A 212 3.98 12.61 15.74
CA ASN A 212 4.66 12.05 16.89
C ASN A 212 6.13 11.66 16.58
N PHE A 213 6.37 11.04 15.42
CA PHE A 213 7.73 10.70 15.00
C PHE A 213 8.56 11.94 14.67
N LEU A 214 8.00 12.92 13.95
CA LEU A 214 8.69 14.17 13.67
C LEU A 214 9.05 14.92 14.97
N PHE A 215 8.15 14.97 15.96
CA PHE A 215 8.44 15.52 17.30
C PHE A 215 9.65 14.85 17.95
N ASN A 216 9.62 13.53 18.10
CA ASN A 216 10.68 12.77 18.76
C ASN A 216 12.02 12.83 18.00
N THR A 217 11.98 12.77 16.66
CA THR A 217 13.16 12.95 15.79
C THR A 217 13.77 14.34 15.99
N GLY A 218 12.96 15.40 16.06
CA GLY A 218 13.43 16.76 16.34
C GLY A 218 13.99 16.93 17.76
N LYS A 219 13.33 16.36 18.79
CA LYS A 219 13.79 16.39 20.19
C LYS A 219 15.16 15.71 20.32
N PHE A 220 15.36 14.55 19.66
CA PHE A 220 16.65 13.86 19.63
C PHE A 220 17.75 14.71 18.99
N ILE A 221 17.51 15.28 17.79
CA ILE A 221 18.49 16.10 17.08
C ILE A 221 18.85 17.35 17.90
N TYR A 222 17.85 18.03 18.49
CA TYR A 222 18.08 19.21 19.32
C TYR A 222 18.96 18.88 20.54
N ASN A 223 18.64 17.80 21.27
CA ASN A 223 19.40 17.41 22.46
C ASN A 223 20.83 16.95 22.12
N TYR A 224 21.01 16.26 21.00
CA TYR A 224 22.32 15.85 20.51
C TYR A 224 23.21 17.07 20.16
N VAL A 225 22.64 18.08 19.49
CA VAL A 225 23.34 19.31 19.11
C VAL A 225 23.69 20.19 20.33
N HIS A 226 22.80 20.28 21.31
CA HIS A 226 23.00 21.11 22.51
C HIS A 226 23.67 20.36 23.68
N HIS A 227 24.14 19.13 23.46
CA HIS A 227 24.76 18.26 24.46
C HIS A 227 23.93 18.11 25.77
N MET A 228 22.61 18.17 25.65
CA MET A 228 21.69 18.11 26.79
C MET A 228 21.54 16.66 27.27
N ASN A 229 22.14 16.34 28.41
CA ASN A 229 21.91 15.08 29.10
C ASN A 229 20.48 15.06 29.68
N MET A 230 19.56 14.39 28.97
CA MET A 230 18.18 14.17 29.42
C MET A 230 18.14 13.43 30.76
N SER A 231 17.90 14.17 31.83
CA SER A 231 17.31 13.66 33.07
C SER A 231 15.78 13.80 32.96
N ASP A 232 15.18 13.15 31.94
CA ASP A 232 13.72 13.12 31.81
C ASP A 232 13.12 12.55 33.10
N SER A 233 12.31 13.36 33.78
CA SER A 233 11.69 13.04 35.08
C SER A 233 10.48 12.10 34.95
N GLU A 234 10.49 11.24 33.94
CA GLU A 234 9.42 10.31 33.61
C GLU A 234 9.64 8.97 34.33
N PHE A 235 8.55 8.34 34.78
CA PHE A 235 8.63 7.08 35.52
C PHE A 235 9.09 5.95 34.59
N GLY A 236 10.28 5.40 34.84
CA GLY A 236 10.93 4.43 33.94
C GLY A 236 12.03 3.61 34.61
N THR A 237 12.60 2.66 33.88
CA THR A 237 13.70 1.81 34.38
C THR A 237 15.03 2.56 34.47
N ASN A 238 15.82 2.22 35.49
CA ASN A 238 17.20 2.67 35.62
C ASN A 238 18.13 1.81 34.74
N GLY A 239 18.95 2.43 33.90
CA GLY A 239 19.93 1.74 33.06
C GLY A 239 20.26 2.49 31.76
N THR A 240 20.90 1.78 30.83
CA THR A 240 21.18 2.22 29.45
C THR A 240 20.02 1.97 28.50
N ASP A 241 19.29 0.87 28.69
CA ASP A 241 18.11 0.49 27.89
C ASP A 241 16.83 0.82 28.68
N ARG A 242 16.56 2.12 28.87
CA ARG A 242 15.41 2.59 29.65
C ARG A 242 14.09 2.38 28.90
N VAL A 243 13.06 2.01 29.66
CA VAL A 243 11.65 1.94 29.23
C VAL A 243 10.85 2.87 30.13
N VAL A 244 9.87 3.57 29.57
CA VAL A 244 9.13 4.67 30.20
C VAL A 244 7.62 4.42 30.17
N CYS A 245 6.94 4.77 31.26
CA CYS A 245 5.49 5.00 31.31
C CYS A 245 5.23 6.51 31.10
N PRO A 246 4.88 6.98 29.89
CA PRO A 246 4.49 8.37 29.70
C PRO A 246 3.22 8.66 30.51
N TYR A 247 3.19 9.78 31.23
CA TYR A 247 1.99 10.20 31.95
C TYR A 247 0.97 10.77 30.96
N PRO A 248 -0.34 10.47 31.07
CA PRO A 248 -1.34 11.08 30.20
C PRO A 248 -1.47 12.59 30.51
N ASP A 249 -1.24 13.44 29.50
CA ASP A 249 -1.35 14.92 29.51
C ASP A 249 -2.78 15.48 29.77
N VAL A 250 -3.62 14.78 30.53
CA VAL A 250 -5.09 14.96 30.52
C VAL A 250 -5.63 15.77 31.72
N ASP A 251 -4.82 16.09 32.73
CA ASP A 251 -5.24 16.87 33.91
C ASP A 251 -4.72 18.33 33.87
N PRO A 252 -5.50 19.32 33.37
CA PRO A 252 -5.14 20.74 33.46
C PRO A 252 -5.41 21.37 34.84
N HIS A 253 -5.88 20.59 35.83
CA HIS A 253 -6.35 21.11 37.12
C HIS A 253 -5.78 20.43 38.37
N LYS A 254 -4.82 19.51 38.24
CA LYS A 254 -4.12 18.96 39.41
C LYS A 254 -2.94 19.85 39.75
N ASN A 255 -3.05 20.60 40.86
CA ASN A 255 -2.02 21.53 41.33
C ASN A 255 -0.65 20.85 41.40
N SER A 256 0.21 21.17 40.45
CA SER A 256 1.54 20.57 40.29
C SER A 256 2.55 21.20 41.24
N SER A 257 2.42 20.89 42.53
CA SER A 257 3.42 21.22 43.56
C SER A 257 4.71 20.39 43.46
N ILE A 258 4.88 19.59 42.39
CA ILE A 258 6.04 18.70 42.15
C ILE A 258 6.47 18.78 40.66
N SER A 259 6.52 19.98 40.07
CA SER A 259 7.10 20.18 38.73
C SER A 259 7.80 21.54 38.56
N LEU A 260 8.52 22.00 39.58
CA LEU A 260 9.25 23.28 39.53
C LEU A 260 10.57 23.28 40.32
N HIS A 261 11.41 22.25 40.16
CA HIS A 261 12.83 22.38 40.45
C HIS A 261 13.57 22.76 39.17
N TYR A 262 13.73 24.08 38.98
CA TYR A 262 14.60 24.64 37.95
C TYR A 262 16.04 24.12 38.14
N VAL A 263 16.55 23.40 37.14
CA VAL A 263 17.99 23.34 36.92
C VAL A 263 18.38 24.64 36.24
N SER A 264 19.22 25.43 36.91
CA SER A 264 19.73 26.69 36.39
C SER A 264 20.82 26.44 35.35
N ASP A 265 20.47 26.54 34.06
CA ASP A 265 21.27 27.15 32.99
C ASP A 265 20.43 27.26 31.69
N ASN A 266 20.57 28.38 30.95
CA ASN A 266 19.87 28.71 29.69
C ASN A 266 18.37 28.33 29.58
N SER A 267 17.54 28.92 30.44
CA SER A 267 16.09 28.70 30.47
C SER A 267 15.28 29.35 29.33
N THR A 268 15.83 30.34 28.62
CA THR A 268 15.11 31.01 27.51
C THR A 268 15.03 30.11 26.28
N ASP A 269 16.14 29.49 25.90
CA ASP A 269 16.27 28.85 24.59
C ASP A 269 15.55 27.49 24.57
N THR A 270 15.53 26.80 25.70
CA THR A 270 14.73 25.59 25.94
C THR A 270 13.23 25.89 25.94
N ALA A 271 12.79 26.93 26.66
CA ALA A 271 11.38 27.35 26.66
C ALA A 271 10.91 27.86 25.28
N LEU A 272 11.78 28.51 24.51
CA LEU A 272 11.54 28.87 23.11
C LEU A 272 11.45 27.63 22.23
N PHE A 273 12.36 26.66 22.37
CA PHE A 273 12.30 25.40 21.63
C PHE A 273 10.98 24.66 21.89
N ASP A 274 10.57 24.48 23.15
CA ASP A 274 9.31 23.80 23.48
C ASP A 274 8.06 24.54 22.99
N HIS A 275 8.12 25.88 22.87
CA HIS A 275 7.05 26.67 22.25
C HIS A 275 6.95 26.43 20.74
N TRP A 276 8.08 26.42 20.02
CA TRP A 276 8.13 26.25 18.57
C TRP A 276 8.06 24.79 18.11
N TRP A 277 8.39 23.83 18.99
CA TRP A 277 8.49 22.39 18.73
C TRP A 277 7.51 21.54 19.57
N SER A 278 6.27 22.00 19.68
CA SER A 278 5.24 21.33 20.48
C SER A 278 4.55 20.19 19.73
N LYS A 279 4.53 18.99 20.33
CA LYS A 279 3.95 17.73 19.82
C LYS A 279 2.56 17.87 19.19
N THR A 280 1.66 18.62 19.84
CA THR A 280 0.26 18.79 19.39
C THR A 280 0.00 20.14 18.73
N LYS A 281 0.78 21.19 19.02
CA LYS A 281 0.47 22.56 18.56
C LYS A 281 1.10 22.93 17.22
N THR A 282 2.42 22.79 17.05
CA THR A 282 3.12 23.33 15.87
C THR A 282 3.41 22.27 14.81
N ILE A 283 3.80 21.07 15.25
CA ILE A 283 4.30 20.01 14.38
C ILE A 283 3.27 19.46 13.38
N PRO A 284 1.98 19.28 13.75
CA PRO A 284 0.95 18.94 12.76
C PRO A 284 0.82 19.94 11.62
N PHE A 285 1.19 21.22 11.80
CA PHE A 285 1.17 22.24 10.75
C PHE A 285 2.44 22.22 9.88
N TYR A 286 3.62 21.91 10.45
CA TYR A 286 4.84 21.75 9.64
C TYR A 286 4.70 20.61 8.61
N LEU A 287 3.97 19.54 8.95
CA LEU A 287 3.64 18.46 8.01
C LEU A 287 2.80 18.93 6.81
N ILE A 288 2.04 20.03 6.91
CA ILE A 288 1.28 20.59 5.78
C ILE A 288 2.24 21.05 4.67
N VAL A 289 3.33 21.73 5.05
CA VAL A 289 4.33 22.25 4.10
C VAL A 289 5.00 21.11 3.32
N LEU A 290 5.21 19.95 3.96
CA LEU A 290 5.77 18.77 3.32
C LEU A 290 4.74 17.99 2.50
N LEU A 291 3.58 17.68 3.05
CA LEU A 291 2.65 16.69 2.51
C LEU A 291 1.61 17.28 1.53
N LEU A 292 1.21 18.53 1.69
CA LEU A 292 0.22 19.15 0.79
C LEU A 292 0.75 19.29 -0.65
N PRO A 293 2.02 19.66 -0.92
CA PRO A 293 2.58 19.60 -2.27
C PRO A 293 2.59 18.16 -2.83
N LEU A 294 2.98 17.17 -2.00
CA LEU A 294 3.08 15.77 -2.41
C LEU A 294 1.71 15.16 -2.79
N LEU A 295 0.63 15.53 -2.09
CA LEU A 295 -0.74 15.13 -2.42
C LEU A 295 -1.26 15.68 -3.77
N ASN A 296 -0.71 16.78 -4.26
CA ASN A 296 -1.19 17.45 -5.49
C ASN A 296 -0.54 16.91 -6.77
N PHE A 297 0.37 15.93 -6.69
CA PHE A 297 0.92 15.27 -7.88
C PHE A 297 -0.16 14.51 -8.66
N ARG A 298 -0.11 14.62 -10.00
CA ARG A 298 -1.11 14.01 -10.88
C ARG A 298 -1.04 12.48 -10.87
N SER A 299 0.16 11.90 -10.74
CA SER A 299 0.43 10.46 -10.82
C SER A 299 1.05 9.90 -9.54
N ALA A 300 0.52 8.78 -9.02
CA ALA A 300 1.08 8.08 -7.87
C ALA A 300 2.26 7.13 -8.20
N SER A 301 2.57 6.93 -9.49
CA SER A 301 3.63 6.02 -9.95
C SER A 301 5.04 6.38 -9.45
N PHE A 302 5.29 7.65 -9.15
CA PHE A 302 6.53 8.10 -8.49
C PHE A 302 6.62 7.56 -7.06
N PHE A 303 5.58 7.75 -6.26
CA PHE A 303 5.50 7.27 -4.87
C PHE A 303 5.52 5.74 -4.77
N ALA A 304 4.90 5.04 -5.72
CA ALA A 304 4.97 3.58 -5.80
C ALA A 304 6.40 3.03 -5.89
N ARG A 305 7.37 3.79 -6.44
CA ARG A 305 8.79 3.39 -6.47
C ARG A 305 9.45 3.44 -5.09
N PHE A 306 8.92 4.22 -4.14
CA PHE A 306 9.46 4.35 -2.78
C PHE A 306 8.95 3.25 -1.83
N THR A 307 8.07 2.36 -2.29
CA THR A 307 7.49 1.24 -1.52
C THR A 307 8.54 0.31 -0.88
N PHE A 308 9.76 0.21 -1.45
CA PHE A 308 10.87 -0.56 -0.86
C PHE A 308 11.38 0.01 0.47
N LEU A 309 11.16 1.30 0.75
CA LEU A 309 11.52 1.91 2.04
C LEU A 309 10.60 1.39 3.15
N GLY A 310 9.37 1.00 2.81
CA GLY A 310 8.47 0.32 3.75
C GLY A 310 9.01 -1.03 4.18
N THR A 311 9.51 -1.85 3.25
CA THR A 311 10.08 -3.16 3.61
C THR A 311 11.34 -3.00 4.47
N ILE A 312 12.22 -2.05 4.14
CA ILE A 312 13.39 -1.71 4.97
C ILE A 312 12.98 -1.27 6.38
N SER A 313 11.97 -0.40 6.50
CA SER A 313 11.48 0.12 7.78
C SER A 313 10.89 -0.99 8.66
N VAL A 314 10.13 -1.91 8.06
CA VAL A 314 9.52 -3.06 8.77
C VAL A 314 10.59 -4.06 9.20
N ILE A 315 11.57 -4.37 8.34
CA ILE A 315 12.71 -5.24 8.69
C ILE A 315 13.52 -4.62 9.84
N TYR A 316 13.81 -3.32 9.78
CA TYR A 316 14.49 -2.61 10.86
C TYR A 316 13.70 -2.64 12.17
N LEU A 317 12.38 -2.46 12.11
CA LEU A 317 11.51 -2.52 13.29
C LEU A 317 11.50 -3.93 13.91
N ILE A 318 11.47 -4.99 13.10
CA ILE A 318 11.58 -6.37 13.60
C ILE A 318 12.92 -6.56 14.31
N ILE A 319 14.04 -6.12 13.71
CA ILE A 319 15.38 -6.19 14.32
C ILE A 319 15.42 -5.41 15.66
N LEU A 320 14.82 -4.23 15.73
CA LEU A 320 14.69 -3.45 16.97
C LEU A 320 13.94 -4.23 18.05
N VAL A 321 12.79 -4.81 17.71
CA VAL A 321 11.99 -5.62 18.64
C VAL A 321 12.80 -6.82 19.14
N THR A 322 13.51 -7.54 18.26
CA THR A 322 14.36 -8.68 18.65
C THR A 322 15.49 -8.26 19.58
N VAL A 323 16.22 -7.19 19.25
CA VAL A 323 17.35 -6.70 20.07
C VAL A 323 16.88 -6.18 21.43
N LYS A 324 15.78 -5.42 21.47
CA LYS A 324 15.22 -4.92 22.74
C LYS A 324 14.68 -6.04 23.61
N ALA A 325 13.98 -7.03 23.05
CA ALA A 325 13.53 -8.18 23.81
C ALA A 325 14.70 -9.00 24.38
N PHE A 326 15.79 -9.19 23.63
CA PHE A 326 16.98 -9.89 24.12
C PHE A 326 17.69 -9.13 25.25
N ARG A 327 17.77 -7.78 25.17
CA ARG A 327 18.39 -6.95 26.22
C ARG A 327 17.56 -6.82 27.48
N LEU A 328 16.24 -6.69 27.34
CA LEU A 328 15.32 -6.52 28.46
C LEU A 328 15.01 -7.86 29.16
N GLY A 329 15.13 -8.99 28.45
CA GLY A 329 14.73 -10.30 28.98
C GLY A 329 13.21 -10.51 28.96
N PHE A 330 12.75 -11.66 29.44
CA PHE A 330 11.33 -12.02 29.47
C PHE A 330 10.76 -11.92 30.88
N HIS A 331 9.66 -11.19 31.00
CA HIS A 331 8.96 -10.86 32.24
C HIS A 331 7.49 -11.27 32.11
N LEU A 332 7.17 -12.53 32.43
CA LEU A 332 5.84 -13.11 32.31
C LEU A 332 5.46 -13.87 33.59
N GLU A 333 4.37 -13.45 34.21
CA GLU A 333 3.65 -14.18 35.26
C GLU A 333 2.18 -14.28 34.84
N PHE A 334 1.59 -15.47 35.00
CA PHE A 334 0.28 -15.80 34.44
C PHE A 334 -0.81 -15.75 35.50
N HIS A 335 -1.56 -14.65 35.55
CA HIS A 335 -2.74 -14.49 36.40
C HIS A 335 -4.01 -14.58 35.55
N TRP A 336 -4.82 -15.62 35.76
CA TRP A 336 -5.91 -15.96 34.83
C TRP A 336 -7.05 -14.93 34.82
N PHE A 337 -7.44 -14.44 36.00
CA PHE A 337 -8.57 -13.54 36.19
C PHE A 337 -8.25 -12.34 37.11
N ASP A 338 -7.41 -12.55 38.12
CA ASP A 338 -7.00 -11.51 39.06
C ASP A 338 -5.91 -10.59 38.45
N SER A 339 -5.97 -9.30 38.77
CA SER A 339 -4.95 -8.31 38.42
C SER A 339 -3.98 -8.09 39.58
N THR A 340 -2.68 -8.00 39.30
CA THR A 340 -1.67 -7.52 40.27
C THR A 340 -1.18 -6.13 39.88
N ASP A 341 -0.41 -5.47 40.74
CA ASP A 341 0.09 -4.12 40.48
C ASP A 341 0.96 -4.05 39.19
N PHE A 342 1.69 -5.13 38.90
CA PHE A 342 2.61 -5.22 37.75
C PHE A 342 2.02 -5.99 36.56
N PHE A 343 1.25 -7.06 36.79
CA PHE A 343 0.75 -7.96 35.75
C PHE A 343 -0.76 -7.84 35.53
N ILE A 344 -1.16 -7.84 34.26
CA ILE A 344 -2.58 -7.82 33.86
C ILE A 344 -3.17 -9.25 33.79
N PRO A 345 -4.50 -9.40 33.91
CA PRO A 345 -5.15 -10.69 33.70
C PRO A 345 -4.99 -11.23 32.28
N GLU A 346 -4.92 -12.55 32.14
CA GLU A 346 -4.88 -13.27 30.86
C GLU A 346 -6.18 -13.13 30.04
N PHE A 347 -7.32 -12.91 30.72
CA PHE A 347 -8.64 -12.72 30.14
C PHE A 347 -9.27 -11.42 30.62
N ARG A 348 -9.30 -10.39 29.76
CA ARG A 348 -9.91 -9.09 30.05
C ARG A 348 -11.19 -8.87 29.24
N ILE A 349 -12.14 -8.17 29.85
CA ILE A 349 -13.42 -7.77 29.23
C ILE A 349 -13.18 -6.85 28.01
N TRP A 350 -12.11 -6.04 28.05
CA TRP A 350 -11.72 -5.07 27.01
C TRP A 350 -11.23 -5.71 25.69
N CYS A 351 -11.33 -7.03 25.53
CA CYS A 351 -10.86 -7.76 24.35
C CYS A 351 -11.43 -7.30 23.00
N PRO A 352 -12.65 -6.72 22.88
CA PRO A 352 -13.11 -6.21 21.59
C PRO A 352 -12.35 -4.97 21.10
N GLN A 353 -11.62 -4.24 21.96
CA GLN A 353 -10.73 -3.18 21.48
C GLN A 353 -9.65 -3.74 20.53
N LEU A 354 -9.13 -4.94 20.84
CA LEU A 354 -8.20 -5.68 19.96
C LEU A 354 -8.89 -6.12 18.66
N THR A 355 -10.14 -6.60 18.68
CA THR A 355 -10.83 -7.00 17.44
C THR A 355 -11.04 -5.81 16.50
N GLY A 356 -11.33 -4.62 17.03
CA GLY A 356 -11.36 -3.37 16.26
C GLY A 356 -10.02 -3.07 15.58
N VAL A 357 -8.92 -3.12 16.33
CA VAL A 357 -7.56 -2.91 15.81
C VAL A 357 -7.17 -3.92 14.75
N LEU A 358 -7.35 -5.21 15.01
CA LEU A 358 -7.01 -6.28 14.07
C LEU A 358 -7.82 -6.21 12.77
N THR A 359 -9.05 -5.71 12.83
CA THR A 359 -9.88 -5.56 11.62
C THR A 359 -9.30 -4.52 10.66
N LEU A 360 -8.65 -3.45 11.17
CA LEU A 360 -7.89 -2.51 10.34
C LEU A 360 -6.51 -3.08 9.95
N ALA A 361 -5.85 -3.82 10.83
CA ALA A 361 -4.52 -4.36 10.57
C ALA A 361 -4.51 -5.40 9.43
N PHE A 362 -5.53 -6.25 9.34
CA PHE A 362 -5.70 -7.21 8.23
C PHE A 362 -6.49 -6.63 7.04
N PHE A 363 -6.55 -5.30 6.90
CA PHE A 363 -7.37 -4.65 5.89
C PHE A 363 -6.66 -4.47 4.55
N ILE A 364 -6.93 -5.38 3.59
CA ILE A 364 -6.60 -5.18 2.17
C ILE A 364 -7.81 -5.33 1.23
N HIS A 365 -8.98 -5.51 1.81
CA HIS A 365 -10.22 -5.94 1.17
C HIS A 365 -10.66 -5.05 -0.02
N ASN A 366 -10.34 -3.75 0.01
CA ASN A 366 -10.69 -2.80 -1.05
C ASN A 366 -9.76 -2.84 -2.26
N CYS A 367 -8.52 -3.30 -2.11
CA CYS A 367 -7.49 -3.25 -3.15
C CYS A 367 -7.02 -4.64 -3.61
N ILE A 368 -7.53 -5.71 -2.97
CA ILE A 368 -7.09 -7.07 -3.27
C ILE A 368 -7.42 -7.50 -4.70
N ILE A 369 -8.53 -7.03 -5.26
CA ILE A 369 -8.92 -7.35 -6.65
C ILE A 369 -7.88 -6.77 -7.62
N THR A 370 -7.60 -5.45 -7.55
CA THR A 370 -6.55 -4.80 -8.35
C THR A 370 -5.17 -5.44 -8.16
N LEU A 371 -4.78 -5.74 -6.92
CA LEU A 371 -3.47 -6.32 -6.61
C LEU A 371 -3.34 -7.74 -7.18
N MET A 372 -4.38 -8.57 -7.06
CA MET A 372 -4.40 -9.93 -7.60
C MET A 372 -4.45 -9.98 -9.13
N LYS A 373 -5.10 -9.04 -9.82
CA LYS A 373 -5.09 -8.96 -11.30
C LYS A 373 -3.67 -8.86 -11.87
N ASN A 374 -2.76 -8.20 -11.15
CA ASN A 374 -1.37 -8.02 -11.56
C ASN A 374 -0.49 -9.27 -11.38
N ASN A 375 -0.99 -10.35 -10.76
CA ASN A 375 -0.25 -11.60 -10.59
C ASN A 375 -0.12 -12.36 -11.93
N LYS A 376 1.05 -12.91 -12.23
CA LYS A 376 1.28 -13.68 -13.47
C LYS A 376 0.47 -14.98 -13.50
N ASN A 377 0.42 -15.69 -12.36
CA ASN A 377 -0.14 -17.03 -12.27
C ASN A 377 -1.48 -17.02 -11.50
N GLN A 378 -2.57 -16.62 -12.18
CA GLN A 378 -3.90 -16.37 -11.60
C GLN A 378 -4.56 -17.56 -10.87
N GLU A 379 -4.10 -18.78 -11.12
CA GLU A 379 -4.53 -20.00 -10.42
C GLU A 379 -4.01 -20.05 -8.98
N ASN A 380 -2.78 -19.55 -8.76
CA ASN A 380 -2.12 -19.58 -7.46
C ASN A 380 -2.61 -18.49 -6.50
N ASN A 381 -3.48 -17.56 -6.93
CA ASN A 381 -3.90 -16.41 -6.12
C ASN A 381 -4.43 -16.80 -4.73
N VAL A 382 -5.10 -17.96 -4.58
CA VAL A 382 -5.62 -18.41 -3.28
C VAL A 382 -4.49 -18.81 -2.33
N ARG A 383 -3.48 -19.52 -2.84
CA ARG A 383 -2.24 -19.89 -2.11
C ARG A 383 -1.43 -18.65 -1.77
N ASP A 384 -1.24 -17.77 -2.75
CA ASP A 384 -0.46 -16.53 -2.60
C ASP A 384 -1.12 -15.61 -1.56
N LEU A 385 -2.46 -15.51 -1.56
CA LEU A 385 -3.24 -14.80 -0.55
C LEU A 385 -3.10 -15.42 0.85
N SER A 386 -3.28 -16.75 0.97
CA SER A 386 -3.18 -17.42 2.28
C SER A 386 -1.79 -17.35 2.88
N LEU A 387 -0.75 -17.46 2.05
CA LEU A 387 0.64 -17.37 2.50
C LEU A 387 1.00 -15.93 2.92
N ALA A 388 0.46 -14.93 2.23
CA ALA A 388 0.62 -13.53 2.64
C ALA A 388 -0.07 -13.23 3.97
N TYR A 389 -1.33 -13.66 4.17
CA TYR A 389 -2.03 -13.50 5.46
C TYR A 389 -1.33 -14.26 6.59
N LEU A 390 -0.79 -15.45 6.34
CA LEU A 390 0.01 -16.20 7.30
C LEU A 390 1.27 -15.42 7.70
N LEU A 391 2.02 -14.90 6.71
CA LEU A 391 3.21 -14.09 6.97
C LEU A 391 2.89 -12.82 7.75
N VAL A 392 1.79 -12.13 7.42
CA VAL A 392 1.31 -10.94 8.15
C VAL A 392 0.94 -11.30 9.59
N GLY A 393 0.13 -12.34 9.78
CA GLY A 393 -0.31 -12.79 11.10
C GLY A 393 0.85 -13.24 12.00
N LEU A 394 1.82 -13.96 11.46
CA LEU A 394 3.05 -14.33 12.16
C LEU A 394 3.90 -13.11 12.53
N THR A 395 3.99 -12.10 11.65
CA THR A 395 4.75 -10.87 11.94
C THR A 395 4.08 -10.05 13.07
N TYR A 396 2.76 -9.91 13.04
CA TYR A 396 2.00 -9.23 14.09
C TYR A 396 2.04 -10.00 15.43
N LEU A 397 1.90 -11.33 15.39
CA LEU A 397 2.03 -12.18 16.56
C LEU A 397 3.43 -12.07 17.17
N TYR A 398 4.49 -12.12 16.33
CA TYR A 398 5.87 -11.97 16.78
C TYR A 398 6.10 -10.63 17.48
N VAL A 399 5.79 -9.50 16.86
CA VAL A 399 6.03 -8.19 17.48
C VAL A 399 5.15 -7.96 18.71
N GLY A 400 3.88 -8.36 18.65
CA GLY A 400 2.94 -8.27 19.77
C GLY A 400 3.43 -9.04 21.00
N VAL A 401 3.75 -10.33 20.82
CA VAL A 401 4.24 -11.20 21.90
C VAL A 401 5.60 -10.76 22.41
N MET A 402 6.56 -10.46 21.54
CA MET A 402 7.92 -10.10 21.96
C MET A 402 7.96 -8.82 22.78
N ILE A 403 7.23 -7.76 22.39
CA ILE A 403 7.17 -6.52 23.19
C ILE A 403 6.39 -6.75 24.50
N PHE A 404 5.24 -7.44 24.47
CA PHE A 404 4.45 -7.69 25.69
C PHE A 404 5.22 -8.52 26.72
N ALA A 405 5.92 -9.56 26.26
CA ALA A 405 6.70 -10.46 27.10
C ALA A 405 7.99 -9.84 27.61
N SER A 406 8.62 -8.94 26.84
CA SER A 406 9.85 -8.25 27.29
C SER A 406 9.61 -6.94 28.05
N PHE A 407 8.37 -6.45 28.11
CA PHE A 407 8.04 -5.25 28.89
C PHE A 407 8.38 -5.46 30.39
N PRO A 408 9.27 -4.63 30.96
CA PRO A 408 9.92 -4.87 32.26
C PRO A 408 8.94 -4.74 33.44
N SER A 409 8.50 -5.88 33.95
CA SER A 409 7.44 -6.04 34.95
C SER A 409 7.83 -7.13 35.95
N PRO A 410 8.18 -6.81 37.21
CA PRO A 410 8.47 -5.47 37.74
C PRO A 410 9.69 -4.80 37.05
N PRO A 411 9.93 -3.48 37.19
CA PRO A 411 9.29 -2.53 38.10
C PRO A 411 8.12 -1.73 37.51
N LEU A 412 7.80 -1.87 36.22
CA LEU A 412 6.72 -1.12 35.56
C LEU A 412 5.50 -2.02 35.37
N SER A 413 4.29 -1.45 35.45
CA SER A 413 3.07 -2.21 35.20
C SER A 413 2.87 -2.43 33.70
N LYS A 414 2.43 -3.63 33.29
CA LYS A 414 2.09 -3.92 31.89
C LYS A 414 0.95 -3.03 31.36
N GLU A 415 0.19 -2.36 32.22
CA GLU A 415 -0.78 -1.33 31.81
C GLU A 415 -0.12 -0.10 31.15
N CYS A 416 1.17 0.15 31.36
CA CYS A 416 1.87 1.25 30.72
C CYS A 416 2.13 1.06 29.21
N ILE A 417 1.89 -0.12 28.64
CA ILE A 417 2.09 -0.33 27.19
C ILE A 417 1.15 0.61 26.42
N GLU A 418 1.74 1.49 25.62
CA GLU A 418 1.07 2.54 24.85
C GLU A 418 0.57 2.03 23.47
N PRO A 419 -0.48 2.63 22.86
CA PRO A 419 -0.98 2.27 21.53
C PRO A 419 0.04 2.38 20.39
N ASN A 420 1.14 3.09 20.64
CA ASN A 420 2.35 3.08 19.83
C ASN A 420 3.49 2.66 20.77
N PHE A 421 3.92 1.39 20.71
CA PHE A 421 4.94 0.89 21.67
C PHE A 421 6.28 1.65 21.60
N LEU A 422 6.56 2.37 20.51
CA LEU A 422 7.74 3.23 20.42
C LEU A 422 7.67 4.44 21.37
N ASP A 423 6.50 4.82 21.88
CA ASP A 423 6.38 5.88 22.90
C ASP A 423 6.75 5.41 24.31
N ASN A 424 6.84 4.09 24.55
CA ASN A 424 7.43 3.55 25.78
C ASN A 424 8.97 3.59 25.80
N PHE A 425 9.61 4.07 24.74
CA PHE A 425 11.06 4.24 24.68
C PHE A 425 11.43 5.73 24.61
N PRO A 426 12.47 6.16 25.34
CA PRO A 426 12.84 7.58 25.45
C PRO A 426 13.21 8.18 24.09
N SER A 427 13.17 9.51 23.97
CA SER A 427 13.59 10.19 22.75
C SER A 427 15.09 10.02 22.46
N SER A 428 15.91 9.78 23.49
CA SER A 428 17.38 9.65 23.44
C SER A 428 17.91 8.32 22.91
N ASP A 429 17.07 7.30 22.72
CA ASP A 429 17.50 6.00 22.21
C ASP A 429 17.77 6.04 20.70
N VAL A 430 19.03 5.84 20.31
CA VAL A 430 19.50 5.89 18.92
C VAL A 430 18.81 4.86 18.02
N MET A 431 18.54 3.65 18.52
CA MET A 431 17.90 2.59 17.73
C MET A 431 16.43 2.94 17.46
N VAL A 432 15.76 3.48 18.48
CA VAL A 432 14.37 3.94 18.37
C VAL A 432 14.26 5.20 17.52
N PHE A 433 15.24 6.12 17.60
CA PHE A 433 15.34 7.27 16.71
C PHE A 433 15.42 6.86 15.23
N VAL A 434 16.30 5.90 14.89
CA VAL A 434 16.41 5.38 13.52
C VAL A 434 15.11 4.70 13.08
N ALA A 435 14.45 3.92 13.95
CA ALA A 435 13.13 3.34 13.62
C ALA A 435 12.07 4.41 13.35
N ARG A 436 11.97 5.43 14.21
CA ARG A 436 11.05 6.58 14.05
C ARG A 436 11.32 7.33 12.74
N ALA A 437 12.60 7.55 12.38
CA ALA A 437 12.99 8.21 11.14
C ALA A 437 12.66 7.38 9.89
N CYS A 438 12.96 6.08 9.88
CA CYS A 438 12.59 5.16 8.80
C CYS A 438 11.06 5.10 8.60
N LEU A 439 10.31 4.91 9.69
CA LEU A 439 8.85 4.89 9.68
C LEU A 439 8.24 6.23 9.23
N LEU A 440 8.81 7.37 9.62
CA LEU A 440 8.40 8.69 9.15
C LEU A 440 8.61 8.80 7.63
N PHE A 441 9.76 8.38 7.11
CA PHE A 441 10.04 8.43 5.67
C PHE A 441 9.11 7.49 4.88
N GLN A 442 8.89 6.25 5.37
CA GLN A 442 7.86 5.34 4.85
C GLN A 442 6.49 6.04 4.78
N MET A 443 6.00 6.60 5.89
CA MET A 443 4.67 7.20 5.96
C MET A 443 4.53 8.41 5.04
N THR A 444 5.55 9.28 4.93
CA THR A 444 5.53 10.41 3.99
C THR A 444 5.47 9.98 2.53
N SER A 445 5.99 8.80 2.17
CA SER A 445 5.91 8.25 0.81
C SER A 445 4.58 7.53 0.51
N VAL A 446 3.97 6.88 1.51
CA VAL A 446 2.70 6.14 1.36
C VAL A 446 1.48 7.06 1.48
N TYR A 447 1.56 8.14 2.24
CA TYR A 447 0.45 9.07 2.45
C TYR A 447 -0.10 9.70 1.15
N PRO A 448 0.73 10.14 0.17
CA PRO A 448 0.26 10.57 -1.15
C PRO A 448 -0.43 9.48 -1.97
N LEU A 449 -0.01 8.20 -1.83
CA LEU A 449 -0.65 7.07 -2.50
C LEU A 449 -2.06 6.82 -1.95
N LEU A 450 -2.26 6.93 -0.64
CA LEU A 450 -3.60 6.86 -0.01
C LEU A 450 -4.48 8.02 -0.48
N GLY A 451 -3.96 9.25 -0.51
CA GLY A 451 -4.67 10.41 -1.04
C GLY A 451 -5.08 10.26 -2.51
N TYR A 452 -4.21 9.67 -3.34
CA TYR A 452 -4.53 9.33 -4.73
C TYR A 452 -5.67 8.29 -4.83
N LEU A 453 -5.70 7.28 -3.98
CA LEU A 453 -6.80 6.29 -3.94
C LEU A 453 -8.12 6.94 -3.56
N VAL A 454 -8.14 7.82 -2.54
CA VAL A 454 -9.32 8.63 -2.18
C VAL A 454 -9.77 9.48 -3.38
N ARG A 455 -8.84 10.16 -4.04
CA ARG A 455 -9.13 10.98 -5.24
C ARG A 455 -9.78 10.16 -6.35
N VAL A 456 -9.20 9.02 -6.70
CA VAL A 456 -9.73 8.13 -7.76
C VAL A 456 -11.13 7.64 -7.43
N GLN A 457 -11.34 7.11 -6.23
CA GLN A 457 -12.64 6.57 -5.82
C GLN A 457 -13.72 7.66 -5.70
N LEU A 458 -13.38 8.85 -5.20
CA LEU A 458 -14.35 9.93 -5.00
C LEU A 458 -14.65 10.68 -6.30
N MET A 459 -13.61 11.12 -7.03
CA MET A 459 -13.78 11.93 -8.23
C MET A 459 -14.32 11.09 -9.39
N GLY A 460 -13.84 9.86 -9.56
CA GLY A 460 -14.35 8.96 -10.60
C GLY A 460 -15.84 8.62 -10.42
N HIS A 461 -16.34 8.55 -9.18
CA HIS A 461 -17.76 8.27 -8.92
C HIS A 461 -18.67 9.51 -8.93
N ILE A 462 -18.17 10.68 -8.53
CA ILE A 462 -18.96 11.93 -8.54
C ILE A 462 -18.96 12.59 -9.92
N PHE A 463 -17.82 12.65 -10.60
CA PHE A 463 -17.62 13.40 -11.84
C PHE A 463 -17.45 12.52 -13.08
N GLY A 464 -17.34 11.19 -12.93
CA GLY A 464 -17.00 10.27 -14.03
C GLY A 464 -15.51 10.25 -14.40
N ASP A 465 -14.82 11.38 -14.19
CA ASP A 465 -13.39 11.54 -14.47
C ASP A 465 -12.50 11.38 -13.23
N HIS A 466 -11.38 10.68 -13.41
CA HIS A 466 -10.33 10.48 -12.40
C HIS A 466 -9.62 11.77 -11.95
N TYR A 467 -9.71 12.83 -12.76
CA TYR A 467 -9.09 14.14 -12.53
C TYR A 467 -9.90 15.23 -13.25
N PRO A 468 -11.03 15.70 -12.67
CA PRO A 468 -11.93 16.64 -13.34
C PRO A 468 -11.32 18.05 -13.47
N SER A 469 -10.66 18.55 -12.43
CA SER A 469 -9.95 19.83 -12.44
C SER A 469 -9.04 19.96 -11.22
N PHE A 470 -7.93 20.70 -11.35
CA PHE A 470 -6.98 20.97 -10.26
C PHE A 470 -7.68 21.54 -9.01
N PHE A 471 -8.64 22.45 -9.19
CA PHE A 471 -9.34 23.10 -8.07
C PHE A 471 -10.15 22.11 -7.21
N HIS A 472 -10.84 21.16 -7.85
CA HIS A 472 -11.61 20.11 -7.16
C HIS A 472 -10.69 19.17 -6.37
N VAL A 473 -9.55 18.80 -6.95
CA VAL A 473 -8.53 17.96 -6.30
C VAL A 473 -7.86 18.70 -5.14
N PHE A 474 -7.56 19.99 -5.32
CA PHE A 474 -6.95 20.83 -4.29
C PHE A 474 -7.88 21.02 -3.08
N ILE A 475 -9.18 21.26 -3.30
CA ILE A 475 -10.19 21.32 -2.22
C ILE A 475 -10.25 19.98 -1.47
N LEU A 476 -10.31 18.85 -2.19
CA LEU A 476 -10.31 17.53 -1.55
C LEU A 476 -9.05 17.36 -0.68
N ASN A 477 -7.87 17.66 -1.22
CA ASN A 477 -6.60 17.54 -0.50
C ASN A 477 -6.55 18.45 0.75
N ILE A 478 -7.11 19.66 0.69
CA ILE A 478 -7.25 20.53 1.87
C ILE A 478 -8.15 19.89 2.94
N ILE A 479 -9.30 19.32 2.56
CA ILE A 479 -10.22 18.66 3.52
C ILE A 479 -9.55 17.45 4.18
N LEU A 480 -8.80 16.65 3.40
CA LEU A 480 -8.04 15.50 3.90
C LEU A 480 -6.98 15.92 4.93
N VAL A 481 -6.17 16.92 4.59
CA VAL A 481 -5.13 17.45 5.47
C VAL A 481 -5.73 18.11 6.72
N ALA A 482 -6.76 18.94 6.58
CA ALA A 482 -7.42 19.60 7.69
C ALA A 482 -7.99 18.60 8.71
N THR A 483 -8.56 17.49 8.23
CA THR A 483 -9.08 16.41 9.09
C THR A 483 -7.96 15.73 9.88
N GLY A 484 -6.81 15.46 9.25
CA GLY A 484 -5.63 14.91 9.92
C GLY A 484 -5.03 15.84 10.97
N VAL A 485 -4.87 17.13 10.63
CA VAL A 485 -4.37 18.18 11.53
C VAL A 485 -5.30 18.36 12.73
N LEU A 486 -6.61 18.41 12.51
CA LEU A 486 -7.61 18.57 13.58
C LEU A 486 -7.51 17.42 14.59
N MET A 487 -7.47 16.17 14.13
CA MET A 487 -7.34 15.02 15.01
C MET A 487 -6.01 15.03 15.78
N ALA A 488 -4.88 15.30 15.11
CA ALA A 488 -3.57 15.36 15.75
C ALA A 488 -3.45 16.49 16.79
N ARG A 489 -4.18 17.60 16.61
CA ARG A 489 -4.22 18.72 17.54
C ARG A 489 -5.11 18.47 18.76
N PHE A 490 -6.29 17.86 18.56
CA PHE A 490 -7.34 17.79 19.60
C PHE A 490 -7.47 16.41 20.27
N TYR A 491 -7.22 15.31 19.55
CA TYR A 491 -7.41 13.95 20.09
C TYR A 491 -6.41 12.95 19.47
N PRO A 492 -5.10 13.03 19.81
CA PRO A 492 -4.06 12.19 19.21
C PRO A 492 -4.01 10.74 19.74
N ASN A 493 -5.14 10.13 20.14
CA ASN A 493 -5.19 8.77 20.65
C ASN A 493 -5.27 7.74 19.50
N ILE A 494 -4.10 7.20 19.11
CA ILE A 494 -3.95 6.27 17.97
C ILE A 494 -4.83 5.03 18.12
N GLY A 495 -4.84 4.39 19.31
CA GLY A 495 -5.63 3.18 19.57
C GLY A 495 -7.14 3.39 19.39
N SER A 496 -7.65 4.54 19.83
CA SER A 496 -9.06 4.91 19.65
C SER A 496 -9.41 5.14 18.18
N ILE A 497 -8.58 5.86 17.42
CA ILE A 497 -8.84 6.11 15.99
C ILE A 497 -8.81 4.79 15.21
N ILE A 498 -7.82 3.93 15.47
CA ILE A 498 -7.68 2.64 14.82
C ILE A 498 -8.86 1.71 15.16
N ARG A 499 -9.28 1.58 16.42
CA ARG A 499 -10.39 0.67 16.80
C ARG A 499 -11.73 1.05 16.17
N TYR A 500 -12.09 2.33 16.18
CA TYR A 500 -13.35 2.79 15.58
C TYR A 500 -13.30 2.77 14.05
N SER A 501 -12.19 3.19 13.43
CA SER A 501 -12.02 3.10 11.97
C SER A 501 -12.08 1.64 11.50
N GLY A 502 -11.36 0.75 12.17
CA GLY A 502 -11.33 -0.68 11.85
C GLY A 502 -12.67 -1.38 12.03
N ALA A 503 -13.38 -1.11 13.12
CA ALA A 503 -14.69 -1.72 13.36
C ALA A 503 -15.77 -1.18 12.39
N THR A 504 -15.77 0.12 12.07
CA THR A 504 -16.75 0.71 11.15
C THR A 504 -16.54 0.28 9.70
N CYS A 505 -15.33 0.35 9.16
CA CYS A 505 -15.06 -0.13 7.80
C CYS A 505 -15.12 -1.66 7.72
N GLY A 506 -14.70 -2.34 8.79
CA GLY A 506 -14.71 -3.79 8.94
C GLY A 506 -16.11 -4.40 8.89
N LEU A 507 -17.05 -3.84 9.65
CA LEU A 507 -18.46 -4.22 9.61
C LEU A 507 -18.94 -4.37 8.15
N ALA A 508 -18.75 -3.32 7.35
CA ALA A 508 -19.23 -3.31 5.98
C ALA A 508 -18.38 -4.16 5.03
N LEU A 509 -17.09 -3.85 4.89
CA LEU A 509 -16.25 -4.33 3.79
C LEU A 509 -15.57 -5.67 4.07
N VAL A 510 -15.36 -6.01 5.35
CA VAL A 510 -14.81 -7.32 5.75
C VAL A 510 -15.96 -8.31 5.98
N PHE A 511 -16.94 -7.96 6.81
CA PHE A 511 -17.95 -8.93 7.24
C PHE A 511 -19.24 -8.93 6.40
N VAL A 512 -19.90 -7.78 6.23
CA VAL A 512 -21.24 -7.70 5.62
C VAL A 512 -21.23 -7.92 4.11
N PHE A 513 -20.52 -7.10 3.34
CA PHE A 513 -20.55 -7.18 1.87
C PHE A 513 -20.07 -8.54 1.35
N PRO A 514 -18.93 -9.11 1.79
CA PRO A 514 -18.46 -10.37 1.23
C PRO A 514 -19.41 -11.54 1.53
N SER A 515 -19.99 -11.55 2.73
CA SER A 515 -21.00 -12.54 3.14
C SER A 515 -22.31 -12.39 2.38
N ALA A 516 -22.81 -11.16 2.25
CA ALA A 516 -24.08 -10.85 1.59
C ALA A 516 -24.01 -11.03 0.07
N VAL A 517 -22.89 -10.64 -0.58
CA VAL A 517 -22.61 -10.91 -2.00
C VAL A 517 -22.65 -12.42 -2.24
N HIS A 518 -21.95 -13.23 -1.44
CA HIS A 518 -21.97 -14.68 -1.63
C HIS A 518 -23.36 -15.28 -1.40
N LEU A 519 -24.06 -14.89 -0.32
CA LEU A 519 -25.41 -15.40 -0.04
C LEU A 519 -26.38 -15.09 -1.18
N LYS A 520 -26.27 -13.91 -1.80
CA LYS A 520 -27.09 -13.50 -2.94
C LYS A 520 -26.69 -14.20 -4.25
N ALA A 521 -25.41 -14.45 -4.47
CA ALA A 521 -24.92 -15.26 -5.58
C ALA A 521 -25.44 -16.70 -5.50
N LEU A 522 -25.32 -17.34 -4.34
CA LEU A 522 -25.77 -18.72 -4.11
C LEU A 522 -27.30 -18.85 -4.15
N ARG A 523 -28.03 -17.80 -3.77
CA ARG A 523 -29.50 -17.71 -3.99
C ARG A 523 -29.85 -17.58 -5.47
N ARG A 524 -29.06 -16.85 -6.28
CA ARG A 524 -29.27 -16.75 -7.73
C ARG A 524 -28.94 -18.06 -8.47
N SER A 525 -27.97 -18.85 -8.01
CA SER A 525 -27.69 -20.19 -8.59
C SER A 525 -28.65 -21.29 -8.11
N GLY A 526 -29.47 -21.02 -7.09
CA GLY A 526 -30.38 -22.02 -6.49
C GLY A 526 -29.71 -23.01 -5.54
N GLU A 527 -28.39 -22.91 -5.33
CA GLU A 527 -27.59 -23.86 -4.55
C GLU A 527 -27.53 -23.54 -3.05
N LEU A 528 -28.43 -22.69 -2.55
CA LEU A 528 -28.38 -22.16 -1.19
C LEU A 528 -28.68 -23.23 -0.13
N ARG A 529 -27.63 -23.75 0.51
CA ARG A 529 -27.73 -24.71 1.62
C ARG A 529 -27.79 -23.99 2.99
N TRP A 530 -28.65 -24.49 3.87
CA TRP A 530 -28.84 -23.99 5.24
C TRP A 530 -27.54 -23.81 6.06
N PRO A 531 -26.59 -24.75 6.11
CA PRO A 531 -25.34 -24.57 6.88
C PRO A 531 -24.50 -23.39 6.38
N SER A 532 -24.45 -23.18 5.05
CA SER A 532 -23.76 -22.02 4.45
C SER A 532 -24.47 -20.72 4.82
N ALA A 533 -25.80 -20.68 4.78
CA ALA A 533 -26.57 -19.52 5.19
C ALA A 533 -26.30 -19.13 6.66
N CYS A 534 -26.36 -20.10 7.58
CA CYS A 534 -26.12 -19.88 9.00
C CYS A 534 -24.71 -19.34 9.27
N PHE A 535 -23.68 -19.93 8.63
CA PHE A 535 -22.29 -19.49 8.79
C PHE A 535 -22.07 -18.05 8.29
N HIS A 536 -22.58 -17.68 7.11
CA HIS A 536 -22.41 -16.32 6.59
C HIS A 536 -23.25 -15.29 7.37
N ILE A 537 -24.39 -15.68 7.95
CA ILE A 537 -25.16 -14.82 8.87
C ILE A 537 -24.39 -14.62 10.18
N LEU A 538 -23.73 -15.65 10.72
CA LEU A 538 -22.88 -15.53 11.91
C LEU A 538 -21.73 -14.53 11.68
N LEU A 539 -21.07 -14.55 10.52
CA LEU A 539 -20.05 -13.55 10.16
C LEU A 539 -20.59 -12.11 10.17
N ILE A 540 -21.81 -11.90 9.68
CA ILE A 540 -22.49 -10.59 9.72
C ILE A 540 -22.74 -10.16 11.17
N VAL A 541 -23.25 -11.07 12.02
CA VAL A 541 -23.50 -10.80 13.44
C VAL A 541 -22.20 -10.47 14.18
N ILE A 542 -21.10 -11.18 13.92
CA ILE A 542 -19.77 -10.88 14.47
C ILE A 542 -19.31 -9.48 14.08
N GLY A 543 -19.49 -9.08 12.81
CA GLY A 543 -19.17 -7.73 12.35
C GLY A 543 -19.97 -6.63 13.06
N VAL A 544 -21.27 -6.86 13.28
CA VAL A 544 -22.14 -5.93 14.03
C VAL A 544 -21.74 -5.86 15.50
N ALA A 545 -21.50 -7.02 16.13
CA ALA A 545 -21.06 -7.11 17.51
C ALA A 545 -19.70 -6.40 17.73
N ASN A 546 -18.75 -6.56 16.81
CA ASN A 546 -17.44 -5.88 16.88
C ASN A 546 -17.57 -4.35 16.91
N LEU A 547 -18.49 -3.77 16.09
CA LEU A 547 -18.74 -2.33 16.12
C LEU A 547 -19.47 -1.89 17.38
N LEU A 548 -20.55 -2.58 17.77
CA LEU A 548 -21.32 -2.23 18.96
C LEU A 548 -20.45 -2.29 20.23
N ALA A 549 -19.60 -3.32 20.36
CA ALA A 549 -18.70 -3.47 21.49
C ALA A 549 -17.74 -2.27 21.68
N GLN A 550 -17.34 -1.57 20.62
CA GLN A 550 -16.48 -0.38 20.77
C GLN A 550 -17.16 0.80 21.50
N PHE A 551 -18.50 0.80 21.60
CA PHE A 551 -19.25 1.84 22.30
C PHE A 551 -19.56 1.50 23.76
N PHE A 552 -19.45 0.22 24.14
CA PHE A 552 -19.70 -0.24 25.52
C PHE A 552 -18.42 -0.29 26.39
N MET A 553 -17.27 0.13 25.85
CA MET A 553 -15.94 0.11 26.51
C MET A 553 -15.04 1.30 26.09
#